data_AF-A0A8K0GBU2-F1
#
_entry.id   AF-A0A8K0GBU2-F1
#
_cell.length_a   1.000
_cell.length_b   1.000
_cell.length_c   1.000
_cell.angle_alpha   90.00
_cell.angle_beta   90.00
_cell.angle_gamma   90.00
#
_symmetry.space_group_name_H-M   'P 1'
#
loop_
_entity.id
_entity.type
_entity.pdbx_description
1 polymer ?
#
loop_
_entity_poly.entity_id
_entity_poly.type
_entity_poly.pdbx_seq_one_letter_code
_entity_poly.pdbx_strand_id
1 'polypeptide(L)'
;MNRRKNVSVEDAVKASTLLEEGYSMRYVANLLERNRSTISRMIERFNQTGSYNRRPGQGRKRSTDARDERFLRQSSALRNKTVTGTMLKNELALARNVMIASRAVRRRL
;
A
#
# COMPACT_ATOMS: atom_id res chain seq x y z
N MET A 1 3.59 21.44 -10.25
CA MET A 1 3.87 20.04 -9.83
C MET A 1 3.36 19.11 -10.93
N ASN A 2 4.23 18.61 -11.82
CA ASN A 2 3.81 17.77 -12.94
C ASN A 2 3.22 16.45 -12.40
N ARG A 3 1.93 16.23 -12.61
CA ARG A 3 1.28 14.94 -12.35
C ARG A 3 2.00 13.88 -13.20
N ARG A 4 2.71 12.95 -12.55
CA ARG A 4 3.23 11.75 -13.23
C ARG A 4 2.03 11.01 -13.80
N LYS A 5 1.84 11.09 -15.14
CA LYS A 5 0.82 10.30 -15.84
C LYS A 5 1.23 8.84 -15.72
N ASN A 6 0.52 8.08 -14.89
CA ASN A 6 0.70 6.64 -14.80
C ASN A 6 0.33 5.99 -16.15
N VAL A 7 0.94 4.85 -16.44
CA VAL A 7 0.57 4.02 -17.59
C VAL A 7 -0.85 3.51 -17.37
N SER A 8 -1.72 3.70 -18.36
CA SER A 8 -3.07 3.13 -18.34
C SER A 8 -3.01 1.61 -18.46
N VAL A 9 -4.04 0.90 -17.99
CA VAL A 9 -4.15 -0.54 -18.23
C VAL A 9 -4.22 -0.82 -19.74
N GLU A 10 -4.90 0.05 -20.49
CA GLU A 10 -4.98 -0.03 -21.96
C GLU A 10 -3.61 0.10 -22.65
N ASP A 11 -2.80 1.08 -22.22
CA ASP A 11 -1.43 1.24 -22.73
C ASP A 11 -0.60 -0.03 -22.46
N ALA A 12 -0.85 -0.68 -21.32
CA ALA A 12 -0.13 -1.88 -20.94
C ALA A 12 -0.52 -3.11 -21.76
N VAL A 13 -1.81 -3.27 -22.04
CA VAL A 13 -2.33 -4.33 -22.93
C VAL A 13 -1.81 -4.11 -24.36
N LYS A 14 -1.91 -2.90 -24.91
CA LYS A 14 -1.37 -2.59 -26.25
C LYS A 14 0.13 -2.85 -26.33
N ALA A 15 0.88 -2.47 -25.30
CA ALA A 15 2.30 -2.70 -25.28
C ALA A 15 2.67 -4.19 -25.21
N SER A 16 1.93 -5.01 -24.46
CA SER A 16 2.20 -6.45 -24.43
C SER A 16 1.85 -7.13 -25.75
N THR A 17 0.72 -6.80 -26.37
CA THR A 17 0.34 -7.40 -27.66
C THR A 17 1.37 -7.09 -28.74
N LEU A 18 1.83 -5.85 -28.85
CA LEU A 18 2.86 -5.47 -29.83
C LEU A 18 4.21 -6.16 -29.57
N LEU A 19 4.55 -6.41 -28.30
CA LEU A 19 5.78 -7.14 -27.99
C LEU A 19 5.65 -8.64 -28.32
N GLU A 20 4.48 -9.23 -28.13
CA GLU A 20 4.17 -10.61 -28.55
C GLU A 20 4.19 -10.77 -30.07
N GLU A 21 3.74 -9.75 -30.80
CA GLU A 21 3.84 -9.67 -32.27
C GLU A 21 5.28 -9.49 -32.78
N GLY A 22 6.26 -9.32 -31.88
CA GLY A 22 7.68 -9.24 -32.22
C GLY A 22 8.21 -7.84 -32.47
N TYR A 23 7.43 -6.79 -32.21
CA TYR A 23 7.94 -5.42 -32.33
C TYR A 23 8.97 -5.11 -31.24
N SER A 24 9.94 -4.24 -31.55
CA SER A 24 10.94 -3.85 -30.57
C SER A 24 10.35 -2.96 -29.46
N MET A 25 10.87 -3.08 -28.23
CA MET A 25 10.46 -2.20 -27.12
C MET A 25 10.62 -0.70 -27.43
N ARG A 26 11.59 -0.33 -28.28
CA ARG A 26 11.81 1.06 -28.68
C ARG A 26 10.69 1.55 -29.59
N TYR A 27 10.25 0.71 -30.52
CA TYR A 27 9.11 1.00 -31.39
C TYR A 27 7.83 1.20 -30.57
N VAL A 28 7.53 0.25 -29.67
CA VAL A 28 6.34 0.31 -28.79
C VAL A 28 6.36 1.55 -27.90
N ALA A 29 7.52 1.90 -27.34
CA ALA A 29 7.70 3.09 -26.51
C ALA A 29 7.40 4.38 -27.28
N ASN A 30 7.90 4.49 -28.52
CA ASN A 30 7.63 5.64 -29.39
C ASN A 30 6.15 5.73 -29.76
N LEU A 31 5.53 4.60 -30.12
CA LEU A 31 4.12 4.53 -30.50
C LEU A 31 3.19 4.97 -29.36
N LEU A 32 3.52 4.60 -28.11
CA LEU A 32 2.75 4.95 -26.92
C LEU A 32 3.19 6.27 -26.27
N GLU A 33 4.13 7.01 -26.89
CA GLU A 33 4.74 8.23 -26.35
C GLU A 33 5.27 8.07 -24.91
N ARG A 34 5.77 6.88 -24.58
CA ARG A 34 6.33 6.56 -23.26
C ARG A 34 7.83 6.35 -23.35
N ASN A 35 8.49 6.57 -22.22
CA ASN A 35 9.89 6.19 -22.09
C ASN A 35 10.04 4.65 -22.16
N ARG A 36 11.05 4.14 -22.87
CA ARG A 36 11.39 2.71 -22.94
C ARG A 36 11.45 2.04 -21.57
N SER A 37 12.01 2.73 -20.57
CA SER A 37 12.10 2.22 -19.19
C SER A 37 10.72 1.94 -18.57
N THR A 38 9.70 2.69 -18.97
CA THR A 38 8.31 2.47 -18.55
C THR A 38 7.76 1.16 -19.11
N ILE A 39 7.98 0.91 -20.41
CA ILE A 39 7.57 -0.35 -21.07
C ILE A 39 8.29 -1.54 -20.43
N SER A 40 9.60 -1.45 -20.22
CA SER A 40 10.38 -2.51 -19.58
C SER A 40 9.88 -2.87 -18.18
N ARG A 41 9.68 -1.88 -17.29
CA ARG A 41 9.16 -2.10 -15.93
C ARG A 41 7.73 -2.64 -15.91
N MET A 42 6.94 -2.28 -16.93
CA MET A 42 5.57 -2.76 -17.06
C MET A 42 5.53 -4.24 -17.43
N ILE A 43 6.36 -4.67 -18.39
CA ILE A 43 6.51 -6.09 -18.75
C ILE A 43 7.09 -6.90 -17.60
N GLU A 44 8.12 -6.39 -16.93
CA GLU A 44 8.67 -7.04 -15.74
C GLU A 44 7.60 -7.24 -14.66
N ARG A 45 6.76 -6.22 -14.42
CA ARG A 45 5.64 -6.34 -13.48
C ARG A 45 4.63 -7.38 -13.94
N PHE A 46 4.26 -7.38 -15.22
CA PHE A 46 3.32 -8.35 -15.78
C PHE A 46 3.84 -9.77 -15.59
N ASN A 47 5.11 -10.04 -15.90
CA ASN A 47 5.72 -11.34 -15.69
C ASN A 47 5.72 -11.78 -14.21
N GLN A 48 5.83 -10.84 -13.27
CA GLN A 48 5.79 -11.13 -11.84
C GLN A 48 4.38 -11.31 -11.27
N THR A 49 3.34 -10.67 -11.82
CA THR A 49 1.97 -10.71 -11.25
C THR A 49 0.90 -11.35 -12.13
N GLY A 50 1.18 -11.55 -13.41
CA GLY A 50 0.16 -11.91 -14.41
C GLY A 50 -0.94 -10.87 -14.60
N SER A 51 -0.68 -9.60 -14.22
CA SER A 51 -1.72 -8.56 -14.22
C SER A 51 -1.16 -7.22 -14.68
N TYR A 52 -1.91 -6.55 -15.56
CA TYR A 52 -1.67 -5.18 -15.99
C TYR A 52 -2.14 -4.14 -14.96
N ASN A 53 -2.89 -4.58 -13.94
CA ASN A 53 -3.32 -3.72 -12.87
C ASN A 53 -2.13 -3.25 -12.03
N ARG A 54 -2.21 -2.00 -11.59
CA ARG A 54 -1.22 -1.48 -10.66
C ARG A 54 -1.35 -2.21 -9.33
N ARG A 55 -0.22 -2.69 -8.79
CA ARG A 55 -0.17 -3.18 -7.41
C ARG A 55 -0.64 -2.07 -6.45
N PRO A 56 -1.56 -2.36 -5.52
CA PRO A 56 -1.92 -1.40 -4.49
C PRO A 56 -0.65 -1.01 -3.70
N GLY A 57 -0.56 0.27 -3.32
CA GLY A 57 0.55 0.72 -2.50
C GLY A 57 0.52 -0.01 -1.14
N GLN A 58 1.68 -0.41 -0.64
CA GLN A 58 1.78 -1.08 0.67
C GLN A 58 1.38 -0.18 1.84
N GLY A 59 1.35 1.14 1.63
CA GLY A 59 1.08 2.12 2.68
C GLY A 59 2.19 2.20 3.73
N ARG A 60 1.98 3.04 4.75
CA ARG A 60 2.89 3.15 5.88
C ARG A 60 2.59 2.03 6.89
N LYS A 61 3.61 1.26 7.29
CA LYS A 61 3.48 0.26 8.36
C LYS A 61 2.96 0.92 9.64
N ARG A 62 2.03 0.24 10.33
CA ARG A 62 1.50 0.69 11.62
C ARG A 62 2.52 0.47 12.72
N SER A 63 2.43 1.27 13.78
CA SER A 63 3.26 1.12 14.99
C SER A 63 2.73 0.08 15.98
N THR A 64 1.56 -0.48 15.73
CA THR A 64 0.91 -1.52 16.56
C THR A 64 0.63 -2.74 15.72
N ASP A 65 0.66 -3.92 16.33
CA ASP A 65 0.20 -5.15 15.71
C ASP A 65 -1.26 -5.50 16.10
N ALA A 66 -1.75 -6.65 15.63
CA ALA A 66 -3.10 -7.14 15.92
C ALA A 66 -3.34 -7.47 17.41
N ARG A 67 -2.31 -7.93 18.14
CA ARG A 67 -2.38 -8.22 19.58
C ARG A 67 -2.48 -6.93 20.39
N ASP A 68 -1.76 -5.90 20.01
CA ASP A 68 -1.85 -4.58 20.66
C ASP A 68 -3.23 -3.96 20.44
N GLU A 69 -3.78 -4.06 19.22
CA GLU A 69 -5.13 -3.61 18.90
C GLU A 69 -6.19 -4.42 19.68
N ARG A 70 -6.01 -5.74 19.82
CA ARG A 70 -6.87 -6.59 20.64
C ARG A 70 -6.83 -6.21 22.12
N PHE A 71 -5.64 -5.92 22.66
CA PHE A 71 -5.47 -5.45 24.03
C PHE A 71 -6.28 -4.17 24.27
N LEU A 72 -6.12 -3.17 23.38
CA LEU A 72 -6.85 -1.90 23.49
C LEU A 72 -8.37 -2.10 23.48
N ARG A 73 -8.90 -2.92 22.56
CA ARG A 73 -10.34 -3.22 22.51
C ARG A 73 -10.83 -3.95 23.75
N GLN A 74 -10.05 -4.90 24.28
CA GLN A 74 -10.44 -5.65 25.46
C GLN A 74 -10.45 -4.76 26.72
N SER A 75 -9.46 -3.89 26.88
CA SER A 75 -9.40 -2.93 27.99
C SER A 75 -10.54 -1.91 27.93
N SER A 76 -10.84 -1.37 26.74
CA SER A 76 -11.84 -0.31 26.59
C SER A 76 -13.29 -0.80 26.52
N ALA A 77 -13.56 -1.92 25.85
CA ALA A 77 -14.94 -2.35 25.58
C ALA A 77 -15.47 -3.37 26.60
N LEU A 78 -14.59 -4.24 27.11
CA LEU A 78 -14.98 -5.39 27.93
C LEU A 78 -14.67 -5.22 29.41
N ARG A 79 -13.52 -4.61 29.75
CA ARG A 79 -13.10 -4.44 31.14
C ARG A 79 -13.66 -3.16 31.74
N ASN A 80 -13.33 -2.01 31.15
CA ASN A 80 -13.68 -0.69 31.69
C ASN A 80 -14.14 0.27 30.59
N LYS A 81 -15.46 0.41 30.42
CA LYS A 81 -16.08 1.22 29.36
C LYS A 81 -15.82 2.73 29.47
N THR A 82 -15.39 3.20 30.64
CA THR A 82 -15.12 4.62 30.93
C THR A 82 -13.63 4.99 30.84
N VAL A 83 -12.76 4.05 30.45
CA VAL A 83 -11.31 4.28 30.41
C VAL A 83 -10.93 5.28 29.30
N THR A 84 -10.05 6.23 29.62
CA THR A 84 -9.64 7.26 28.66
C THR A 84 -8.53 6.77 27.75
N GLY A 85 -8.43 7.35 26.54
CA GLY A 85 -7.35 7.01 25.60
C GLY A 85 -5.93 7.30 26.11
N THR A 86 -5.77 8.19 27.11
CA THR A 86 -4.48 8.44 27.76
C THR A 86 -4.13 7.31 28.72
N MET A 87 -5.09 6.80 29.49
CA MET A 87 -4.87 5.65 30.37
C MET A 87 -4.53 4.40 29.56
N LEU A 88 -5.29 4.13 28.50
CA LEU A 88 -5.01 3.01 27.58
C LEU A 88 -3.64 3.11 26.90
N LYS A 89 -3.19 4.32 26.56
CA LYS A 89 -1.83 4.54 26.06
C LYS A 89 -0.79 4.09 27.09
N ASN A 90 -0.96 4.51 28.34
CA ASN A 90 -0.01 4.21 29.40
C ASN A 90 -0.04 2.71 29.76
N GLU A 91 -1.22 2.10 29.81
CA GLU A 91 -1.36 0.65 30.00
C GLU A 91 -0.70 -0.14 28.88
N LEU A 92 -0.88 0.26 27.62
CA LEU A 92 -0.23 -0.40 26.49
C LEU A 92 1.29 -0.26 26.54
N ALA A 93 1.79 0.92 26.95
CA ALA A 93 3.22 1.13 27.15
C ALA A 93 3.78 0.20 28.23
N LEU A 94 3.09 0.06 29.36
CA LEU A 94 3.52 -0.79 30.47
C LEU A 94 3.45 -2.29 30.12
N ALA A 95 2.36 -2.73 29.47
CA ALA A 95 2.13 -4.14 29.20
C ALA A 95 2.87 -4.66 27.96
N ARG A 96 3.13 -3.80 26.98
CA ARG A 96 3.61 -4.19 25.64
C ARG A 96 4.83 -3.44 25.16
N ASN A 97 5.29 -2.43 25.90
CA ASN A 97 6.38 -1.53 25.51
C ASN A 97 6.15 -0.82 24.16
N VAL A 98 4.87 -0.53 23.84
CA VAL A 98 4.49 0.15 22.59
C VAL A 98 4.05 1.58 22.87
N MET A 99 4.88 2.53 22.44
CA MET A 99 4.64 3.96 22.64
C MET A 99 3.83 4.55 21.48
N ILE A 100 2.60 4.99 21.76
CA ILE A 100 1.70 5.62 20.78
C ILE A 100 1.04 6.87 21.34
N ALA A 101 0.60 7.78 20.48
CA ALA A 101 -0.19 8.93 20.92
C ALA A 101 -1.59 8.51 21.38
N SER A 102 -2.18 9.21 22.36
CA SER A 102 -3.55 8.94 22.84
C SER A 102 -4.60 9.11 21.73
N ARG A 103 -4.34 10.00 20.75
CA ARG A 103 -5.16 10.10 19.52
C ARG A 103 -5.08 8.83 18.66
N ALA A 104 -3.93 8.15 18.61
CA ALA A 104 -3.78 6.91 17.87
C ALA A 104 -4.48 5.74 18.57
N VAL A 105 -4.58 5.75 19.91
CA VAL A 105 -5.44 4.82 20.65
C VAL A 105 -6.90 5.04 20.25
N ARG A 106 -7.39 6.28 20.30
CA ARG A 106 -8.79 6.61 19.97
C ARG A 106 -9.21 6.26 18.55
N ARG A 107 -8.31 6.32 17.56
CA ARG A 107 -8.60 5.89 16.18
C ARG A 107 -8.77 4.37 16.02
N ARG A 108 -8.47 3.58 17.05
CA ARG A 108 -8.52 2.11 17.04
C ARG A 108 -9.70 1.54 17.83
N LEU A 109 -10.38 2.38 18.59
CA LEU A 109 -11.62 2.08 19.31
C LEU A 109 -12.81 2.47 18.43
#